data_AF-A0A2P6VWA9-F1
#
_entry.id   AF-A0A2P6VWA9-F1
#
_cell.length_a   1.000
_cell.length_b   1.000
_cell.length_c   1.000
_cell.angle_alpha   90.00
_cell.angle_beta   90.00
_cell.angle_gamma   90.00
#
_symmetry.space_group_name_H-M   'P 1'
#
loop_
_entity.id
_entity.type
_entity.pdbx_description
1 polymer ?
#
loop_
_entity_poly.entity_id
_entity_poly.type
_entity_poly.pdbx_seq_one_letter_code
_entity_poly.pdbx_strand_id
1 'polypeptide(L)'
;MLVLATVAATAVADPRVEEPLGPPSVPTMASLGDPLAAALHADLGSTAKATPAEPTPASDCKPHPPIEITEDRGSRGFVSTLPAGGETLHRPGSGVVAGNGTAENPYTIEGWCIVPTVRPAEGPPVPRRSGITIEATSAHVVIRDTVIDGRPGGGTAPDDHRQPVGIEIADAANVTIEGNEIVHNRRNVRVLEADGVHVAGNTIADGDQGIHVAASTGATIASNAIRGHDRGIHLADAGRAVVEANTLAANEDALYAVSSPQPRIVGNAIEGNADGIDLRHVASAHIARNRIVDNSFDGVELYRSDDARLQDNVIERNVVGVLAVRSSPVQLAHNNVVSNANAGLSAWMDAHVNATRNWWGHASGPTGDVRDACTGDPIDGEGGQISTLSGGEACLRPWRTSPNPAAGPPSR
;
A
#
# COMPACT_ATOMS: atom_id res chain seq x y z
N MET A 1 16.99 -42.32 17.50
CA MET A 1 17.90 -43.38 17.01
C MET A 1 17.30 -43.91 15.72
N LEU A 2 17.94 -43.58 14.57
CA LEU A 2 17.78 -44.17 13.21
C LEU A 2 16.39 -44.05 12.51
N VAL A 3 16.19 -43.69 11.22
CA VAL A 3 17.03 -43.51 10.01
C VAL A 3 16.36 -42.47 9.07
N LEU A 4 17.15 -41.54 8.51
CA LEU A 4 16.83 -40.79 7.28
C LEU A 4 17.02 -41.69 6.05
N ALA A 5 16.07 -41.70 5.12
CA ALA A 5 16.26 -42.28 3.79
C ALA A 5 16.36 -41.17 2.73
N THR A 6 17.60 -40.96 2.27
CA THR A 6 17.98 -40.17 1.10
C THR A 6 17.70 -40.98 -0.17
N VAL A 7 16.98 -40.43 -1.13
CA VAL A 7 16.90 -41.01 -2.49
C VAL A 7 17.78 -40.17 -3.40
N ALA A 8 18.87 -40.77 -3.86
CA ALA A 8 19.79 -40.22 -4.85
C ALA A 8 19.26 -40.53 -6.26
N ALA A 9 19.09 -39.50 -7.08
CA ALA A 9 18.85 -39.64 -8.50
C ALA A 9 20.18 -39.84 -9.25
N THR A 10 20.27 -40.94 -9.99
CA THR A 10 21.38 -41.29 -10.90
C THR A 10 21.37 -40.38 -12.13
N ALA A 11 22.48 -39.71 -12.38
CA ALA A 11 22.76 -38.99 -13.62
C ALA A 11 23.16 -39.97 -14.74
N VAL A 12 22.51 -39.85 -15.90
CA VAL A 12 23.00 -40.36 -17.18
C VAL A 12 23.14 -39.15 -18.11
N ALA A 13 24.34 -38.93 -18.62
CA ALA A 13 24.68 -37.86 -19.54
C ALA A 13 24.39 -38.27 -20.99
N ASP A 14 23.71 -37.41 -21.75
CA ASP A 14 23.68 -37.44 -23.22
C ASP A 14 24.15 -36.05 -23.73
N PRO A 15 25.21 -35.96 -24.55
CA PRO A 15 25.75 -34.69 -25.02
C PRO A 15 25.25 -34.39 -26.44
N ARG A 16 24.30 -33.45 -26.57
CA ARG A 16 24.09 -32.74 -27.85
C ARG A 16 23.82 -31.26 -27.62
N VAL A 17 24.60 -30.48 -28.35
CA VAL A 17 24.67 -29.02 -28.42
C VAL A 17 23.44 -28.51 -29.16
N GLU A 18 22.66 -27.61 -28.55
CA GLU A 18 21.87 -26.57 -29.23
C GLU A 18 21.84 -25.29 -28.38
N GLU A 19 21.87 -24.15 -29.07
CA GLU A 19 22.15 -22.78 -28.62
C GLU A 19 21.09 -22.16 -27.68
N PRO A 20 21.43 -21.09 -26.92
CA PRO A 20 20.48 -20.45 -26.02
C PRO A 20 19.43 -19.63 -26.78
N LEU A 21 18.16 -20.03 -26.62
CA LEU A 21 16.99 -19.24 -27.01
C LEU A 21 16.95 -17.93 -26.21
N GLY A 22 16.99 -16.79 -26.91
CA GLY A 22 16.78 -15.46 -26.35
C GLY A 22 15.34 -15.24 -25.85
N PRO A 23 15.10 -14.16 -25.09
CA PRO A 23 13.80 -13.88 -24.49
C PRO A 23 12.71 -13.64 -25.55
N PRO A 24 11.45 -14.01 -25.28
CA PRO A 24 10.36 -13.87 -26.24
C PRO A 24 10.05 -12.40 -26.53
N SER A 25 9.77 -12.13 -27.81
CA SER A 25 9.41 -10.81 -28.32
C SER A 25 7.97 -10.44 -27.94
N VAL A 26 7.81 -9.26 -27.34
CA VAL A 26 6.50 -8.64 -27.06
C VAL A 26 5.93 -8.09 -28.37
N PRO A 27 4.71 -8.47 -28.79
CA PRO A 27 4.07 -7.83 -29.94
C PRO A 27 3.61 -6.42 -29.57
N THR A 28 3.99 -5.45 -30.39
CA THR A 28 3.55 -4.06 -30.34
C THR A 28 2.05 -3.96 -30.64
N MET A 29 1.27 -3.39 -29.72
CA MET A 29 -0.13 -3.05 -29.96
C MET A 29 -0.22 -1.88 -30.96
N ALA A 30 -0.72 -2.19 -32.16
CA ALA A 30 -1.20 -1.21 -33.10
C ALA A 30 -2.64 -0.79 -32.72
N SER A 31 -2.79 0.48 -32.35
CA SER A 31 -3.92 1.38 -32.59
C SER A 31 -5.22 0.76 -33.14
N LEU A 32 -6.25 0.67 -32.29
CA LEU A 32 -7.65 0.80 -32.69
C LEU A 32 -8.26 1.91 -31.83
N GLY A 33 -8.52 3.06 -32.45
CA GLY A 33 -9.19 4.19 -31.83
C GLY A 33 -10.69 3.97 -31.76
N ASP A 34 -11.28 4.30 -30.61
CA ASP A 34 -12.73 4.34 -30.42
C ASP A 34 -13.16 5.79 -30.08
N PRO A 35 -13.97 6.46 -30.91
CA PRO A 35 -14.32 7.87 -30.76
C PRO A 35 -15.54 8.03 -29.85
N LEU A 36 -15.38 7.75 -28.56
CA LEU A 36 -16.43 8.00 -27.55
C LEU A 36 -15.89 8.62 -26.26
N ALA A 37 -14.83 9.44 -26.36
CA ALA A 37 -14.24 10.18 -25.24
C ALA A 37 -14.38 11.72 -25.35
N ALA A 38 -15.07 12.24 -26.37
CA ALA A 38 -15.03 13.66 -26.71
C ALA A 38 -16.33 14.47 -26.43
N ALA A 39 -17.28 13.94 -25.66
CA ALA A 39 -18.54 14.66 -25.44
C ALA A 39 -19.10 14.48 -24.03
N LEU A 40 -18.43 15.05 -23.01
CA LEU A 40 -19.11 15.44 -21.77
C LEU A 40 -18.33 16.52 -20.99
N HIS A 41 -17.93 17.61 -21.64
CA HIS A 41 -17.52 18.85 -20.97
C HIS A 41 -18.29 20.02 -21.56
N ALA A 42 -19.57 20.10 -21.20
CA ALA A 42 -20.32 21.33 -21.29
C ALA A 42 -21.39 21.33 -20.20
N ASP A 43 -21.30 22.36 -19.36
CA ASP A 43 -22.39 22.96 -18.60
C ASP A 43 -22.76 22.32 -17.25
N LEU A 44 -22.08 22.76 -16.17
CA LEU A 44 -22.72 23.02 -14.88
C LEU A 44 -22.04 24.21 -14.19
N GLY A 45 -22.80 25.28 -14.00
CA GLY A 45 -22.36 26.53 -13.39
C GLY A 45 -22.13 26.46 -11.88
N SER A 46 -21.04 27.11 -11.48
CA SER A 46 -20.87 28.02 -10.33
C SER A 46 -21.60 27.69 -9.00
N THR A 47 -20.88 27.00 -8.12
CA THR A 47 -20.67 27.50 -6.75
C THR A 47 -19.19 27.34 -6.40
N ALA A 48 -18.44 28.44 -6.41
CA ALA A 48 -17.02 28.48 -6.11
C ALA A 48 -16.75 28.13 -4.63
N LYS A 49 -16.48 26.85 -4.37
CA LYS A 49 -15.66 26.45 -3.23
C LYS A 49 -14.23 26.67 -3.69
N ALA A 50 -13.46 27.48 -2.98
CA ALA A 50 -12.06 27.74 -3.30
C ALA A 50 -11.34 26.39 -3.49
N THR A 51 -10.99 26.07 -4.72
CA THR A 51 -10.04 25.01 -5.02
C THR A 51 -8.72 25.39 -4.34
N PRO A 52 -8.11 24.50 -3.54
CA PRO A 52 -6.74 24.71 -3.09
C PRO A 52 -5.89 25.07 -4.31
N ALA A 53 -5.00 26.05 -4.16
CA ALA A 53 -4.04 26.36 -5.22
C ALA A 53 -3.34 25.06 -5.64
N GLU A 54 -3.21 24.81 -6.95
CA GLU A 54 -2.42 23.68 -7.42
C GLU A 54 -1.02 23.77 -6.79
N PRO A 55 -0.50 22.68 -6.19
CA PRO A 55 0.82 22.70 -5.57
C PRO A 55 1.85 23.12 -6.61
N THR A 56 2.78 23.98 -6.20
CA THR A 56 3.86 24.44 -7.08
C THR A 56 4.63 23.21 -7.56
N PRO A 57 4.75 22.96 -8.87
CA PRO A 57 5.49 21.80 -9.37
C PRO A 57 6.91 21.80 -8.81
N ALA A 58 7.43 20.62 -8.45
CA ALA A 58 8.78 20.46 -7.88
C ALA A 58 9.90 21.19 -8.67
N SER A 59 9.70 21.41 -9.98
CA SER A 59 10.64 22.11 -10.87
C SER A 59 10.84 23.60 -10.58
N ASP A 60 9.86 24.26 -9.95
CA ASP A 60 9.87 25.73 -9.77
C ASP A 60 10.17 26.15 -8.33
N CYS A 61 10.46 25.18 -7.45
CA CYS A 61 10.55 25.46 -6.03
C CYS A 61 11.96 25.81 -5.53
N LYS A 62 12.06 26.85 -4.70
CA LYS A 62 13.33 27.25 -4.06
C LYS A 62 13.67 26.24 -2.95
N PRO A 63 14.88 25.64 -2.96
CA PRO A 63 15.26 24.66 -1.95
C PRO A 63 15.33 25.28 -0.55
N HIS A 64 14.79 24.55 0.41
CA HIS A 64 14.84 24.85 1.83
C HIS A 64 15.69 23.79 2.56
N PRO A 65 16.30 24.15 3.70
CA PRO A 65 17.01 23.18 4.53
C PRO A 65 16.05 22.13 5.13
N PRO A 66 16.55 20.93 5.45
CA PRO A 66 15.79 19.94 6.21
C PRO A 66 15.27 20.47 7.54
N ILE A 67 14.13 19.94 7.98
CA ILE A 67 13.47 20.28 9.25
C ILE A 67 13.70 19.14 10.25
N GLU A 68 14.23 19.47 11.43
CA GLU A 68 14.48 18.49 12.49
C GLU A 68 13.87 18.98 13.81
N ILE A 69 12.91 18.22 14.33
CA ILE A 69 12.29 18.41 15.64
C ILE A 69 12.55 17.14 16.46
N THR A 70 13.65 17.11 17.21
CA THR A 70 14.18 15.87 17.84
C THR A 70 14.40 15.97 19.35
N GLU A 71 14.06 17.11 19.97
CA GLU A 71 14.20 17.29 21.42
C GLU A 71 12.83 17.16 22.11
N ASP A 72 12.64 16.09 22.90
CA ASP A 72 11.46 15.96 23.77
C ASP A 72 11.43 17.08 24.81
N ARG A 73 10.55 18.04 24.57
CA ARG A 73 10.19 19.12 25.49
C ARG A 73 8.66 19.23 25.61
N GLY A 74 7.92 18.15 25.37
CA GLY A 74 6.47 18.18 25.23
C GLY A 74 6.02 19.13 24.09
N SER A 75 4.97 19.92 24.30
CA SER A 75 4.48 20.89 23.30
C SER A 75 5.46 22.01 22.92
N ARG A 76 6.63 22.08 23.57
CA ARG A 76 7.62 23.16 23.39
C ARG A 76 8.75 22.85 22.40
N GLY A 77 8.80 21.66 21.80
CA GLY A 77 9.84 21.30 20.82
C GLY A 77 9.94 22.26 19.62
N PHE A 78 8.84 22.96 19.33
CA PHE A 78 8.68 23.87 18.20
C PHE A 78 8.80 25.36 18.55
N VAL A 79 8.96 25.72 19.83
CA VAL A 79 8.94 27.12 20.29
C VAL A 79 10.06 27.46 21.26
N SER A 80 10.53 28.70 21.23
CA SER A 80 11.45 29.28 22.20
C SER A 80 10.77 30.38 23.03
N THR A 81 10.99 30.39 24.34
CA THR A 81 10.53 31.46 25.24
C THR A 81 11.63 32.49 25.46
N LEU A 82 11.36 33.76 25.15
CA LEU A 82 12.30 34.85 25.41
C LEU A 82 12.27 35.26 26.91
N PRO A 83 13.43 35.50 27.56
CA PRO A 83 13.49 35.77 29.00
C PRO A 83 12.78 37.04 29.49
N ALA A 84 12.43 37.98 28.60
CA ALA A 84 12.07 39.35 28.99
C ALA A 84 10.67 39.83 28.56
N GLY A 85 9.79 38.96 28.03
CA GLY A 85 8.48 39.41 27.52
C GLY A 85 7.34 38.40 27.50
N GLY A 86 7.58 37.12 27.84
CA GLY A 86 6.54 36.08 27.80
C GLY A 86 6.05 35.70 26.39
N GLU A 87 6.52 36.38 25.34
CA GLU A 87 6.24 36.02 23.95
C GLU A 87 6.93 34.70 23.60
N THR A 88 6.14 33.80 23.02
CA THR A 88 6.58 32.49 22.52
C THR A 88 6.82 32.62 21.02
N LEU A 89 8.06 32.42 20.57
CA LEU A 89 8.44 32.49 19.15
C LEU A 89 8.62 31.08 18.60
N HIS A 90 8.28 30.83 17.33
CA HIS A 90 8.63 29.59 16.65
C HIS A 90 10.15 29.41 16.60
N ARG A 91 10.63 28.19 16.87
CA ARG A 91 12.06 27.87 16.86
C ARG A 91 12.59 28.07 15.43
N PRO A 92 13.69 28.82 15.24
CA PRO A 92 14.34 28.92 13.93
C PRO A 92 14.71 27.53 13.39
N GLY A 93 14.39 27.26 12.12
CA GLY A 93 14.63 25.96 11.47
C GLY A 93 13.57 24.88 11.73
N SER A 94 12.50 25.20 12.50
CA SER A 94 11.40 24.25 12.74
C SER A 94 10.44 24.07 11.54
N GLY A 95 10.52 24.94 10.54
CA GLY A 95 9.58 24.98 9.42
C GLY A 95 8.15 25.43 9.79
N VAL A 96 7.89 25.70 11.07
CA VAL A 96 6.56 26.07 11.54
C VAL A 96 6.22 27.49 11.10
N VAL A 97 5.07 27.64 10.45
CA VAL A 97 4.53 28.93 10.00
C VAL A 97 3.39 29.43 10.88
N ALA A 98 2.72 28.54 11.62
CA ALA A 98 1.60 28.87 12.50
C ALA A 98 1.36 27.77 13.54
N GLY A 99 0.51 28.06 14.53
CA GLY A 99 0.03 27.08 15.50
C GLY A 99 0.68 27.17 16.87
N ASN A 100 0.11 26.49 17.85
CA ASN A 100 0.68 26.34 19.20
C ASN A 100 0.78 24.87 19.66
N GLY A 101 0.48 23.92 18.77
CA GLY A 101 0.61 22.49 19.01
C GLY A 101 -0.57 21.85 19.75
N THR A 102 -1.70 22.55 19.95
CA THR A 102 -2.93 21.95 20.47
C THR A 102 -3.77 21.36 19.35
N ALA A 103 -4.76 20.52 19.69
CA ALA A 103 -5.68 19.93 18.72
C ALA A 103 -6.45 20.99 17.90
N GLU A 104 -6.83 22.09 18.54
CA GLU A 104 -7.56 23.20 17.91
C GLU A 104 -6.65 24.12 17.09
N ASN A 105 -5.33 24.07 17.32
CA ASN A 105 -4.36 24.96 16.70
C ASN A 105 -2.98 24.26 16.54
N PRO A 106 -2.90 23.24 15.67
CA PRO A 106 -1.70 22.42 15.50
C PRO A 106 -0.54 23.24 14.94
N TYR A 107 0.69 22.84 15.24
CA TYR A 107 1.86 23.38 14.54
C TYR A 107 1.76 23.04 13.06
N THR A 108 1.84 24.05 12.20
CA THR A 108 1.70 23.89 10.76
C THR A 108 3.04 24.08 10.08
N ILE A 109 3.48 23.07 9.31
CA ILE A 109 4.62 23.12 8.39
C ILE A 109 4.03 23.11 6.98
N GLU A 110 4.18 24.21 6.24
CA GLU A 110 3.47 24.44 4.98
C GLU A 110 4.32 25.17 3.94
N GLY A 111 4.19 24.79 2.66
CA GLY A 111 4.81 25.50 1.54
C GLY A 111 6.32 25.32 1.43
N TRP A 112 6.88 24.29 2.08
CA TRP A 112 8.31 24.01 2.05
C TRP A 112 8.67 23.17 0.83
N CYS A 113 9.91 23.33 0.36
CA CYS A 113 10.48 22.46 -0.68
C CYS A 113 11.84 21.98 -0.23
N ILE A 114 11.92 20.70 0.10
CA ILE A 114 13.05 20.13 0.80
C ILE A 114 13.72 19.11 -0.11
N VAL A 115 15.03 19.28 -0.30
CA VAL A 115 15.88 18.28 -0.93
C VAL A 115 16.71 17.66 0.19
N PRO A 116 16.35 16.47 0.70
CA PRO A 116 17.06 15.89 1.83
C PRO A 116 18.50 15.55 1.45
N THR A 117 19.41 15.65 2.40
CA THR A 117 20.84 15.47 2.12
C THR A 117 21.17 14.00 1.92
N VAL A 118 21.61 13.63 0.71
CA VAL A 118 22.11 12.29 0.40
C VAL A 118 23.48 12.06 1.06
N ARG A 119 23.72 10.86 1.59
CA ARG A 119 25.03 10.51 2.14
C ARG A 119 26.07 10.49 1.00
N PRO A 120 27.19 11.23 1.11
CA PRO A 120 28.23 11.20 0.10
C PRO A 120 28.84 9.80 -0.02
N ALA A 121 29.19 9.42 -1.26
CA ALA A 121 29.76 8.11 -1.58
C ALA A 121 31.12 7.86 -0.89
N GLU A 122 31.88 8.93 -0.68
CA GLU A 122 33.18 8.93 -0.04
C GLU A 122 33.22 10.07 1.00
N GLY A 123 33.89 9.82 2.13
CA GLY A 123 34.03 10.79 3.22
C GLY A 123 33.46 10.32 4.55
N PRO A 124 33.61 11.13 5.61
CA PRO A 124 33.12 10.77 6.94
C PRO A 124 31.60 10.59 6.91
N PRO A 125 31.05 9.60 7.64
CA PRO A 125 29.62 9.38 7.69
C PRO A 125 28.92 10.62 8.25
N VAL A 126 28.09 11.26 7.43
CA VAL A 126 27.14 12.27 7.88
C VAL A 126 25.91 11.58 8.48
N PRO A 127 25.27 12.16 9.53
CA PRO A 127 23.99 11.70 10.02
C PRO A 127 22.99 11.61 8.86
N ARG A 128 22.18 10.55 8.82
CA ARG A 128 21.04 10.51 7.89
C ARG A 128 20.13 11.68 8.28
N ARG A 129 19.91 12.64 7.38
CA ARG A 129 18.90 13.67 7.59
C ARG A 129 17.71 13.31 6.72
N SER A 130 16.58 13.05 7.36
CA SER A 130 15.30 13.02 6.66
C SER A 130 14.99 14.43 6.13
N GLY A 131 14.07 14.55 5.17
CA GLY A 131 13.61 15.88 4.76
C GLY A 131 12.94 16.62 5.93
N ILE A 132 11.97 15.95 6.56
CA ILE A 132 11.32 16.38 7.80
C ILE A 132 11.43 15.26 8.82
N THR A 133 11.89 15.58 10.03
CA THR A 133 11.85 14.69 11.18
C THR A 133 11.02 15.31 12.29
N ILE A 134 10.00 14.58 12.75
CA ILE A 134 9.23 14.87 13.96
C ILE A 134 9.44 13.71 14.93
N GLU A 135 10.11 13.96 16.03
CA GLU A 135 10.49 12.94 17.00
C GLU A 135 10.17 13.36 18.43
N ALA A 136 9.77 12.38 19.26
CA ALA A 136 9.61 12.51 20.71
C ALA A 136 8.68 13.68 21.11
N THR A 137 7.49 13.75 20.51
CA THR A 137 6.52 14.81 20.79
C THR A 137 5.06 14.35 20.72
N SER A 138 4.23 14.89 21.62
CA SER A 138 2.77 14.69 21.62
C SER A 138 1.99 15.89 21.08
N ALA A 139 2.69 16.93 20.61
CA ALA A 139 2.07 18.11 20.00
C ALA A 139 1.30 17.71 18.73
N HIS A 140 0.19 18.39 18.47
CA HIS A 140 -0.48 18.24 17.19
C HIS A 140 0.31 18.96 16.10
N VAL A 141 0.64 18.25 15.03
CA VAL A 141 1.44 18.77 13.91
C VAL A 141 0.72 18.47 12.60
N VAL A 142 0.66 19.45 11.71
CA VAL A 142 0.18 19.31 10.33
C VAL A 142 1.33 19.65 9.39
N ILE A 143 1.72 18.69 8.55
CA ILE A 143 2.66 18.86 7.46
C ILE A 143 1.85 18.87 6.17
N ARG A 144 1.82 19.99 5.46
CA ARG A 144 1.02 20.12 4.25
C ARG A 144 1.64 20.94 3.15
N ASP A 145 1.12 20.79 1.94
CA ASP A 145 1.48 21.57 0.75
C ASP A 145 3.01 21.72 0.59
N THR A 146 3.74 20.65 0.90
CA THR A 146 5.20 20.59 0.89
C THR A 146 5.67 19.64 -0.20
N VAL A 147 6.80 19.98 -0.85
CA VAL A 147 7.51 19.11 -1.79
C VAL A 147 8.75 18.54 -1.10
N ILE A 148 8.92 17.22 -1.07
CA ILE A 148 10.14 16.57 -0.58
C ILE A 148 10.69 15.64 -1.67
N ASP A 149 11.77 16.05 -2.32
CA ASP A 149 12.39 15.31 -3.43
C ASP A 149 13.78 14.79 -3.03
N GLY A 150 13.91 13.47 -2.93
CA GLY A 150 15.14 12.78 -2.54
C GLY A 150 16.14 12.58 -3.68
N ARG A 151 15.87 13.09 -4.90
CA ARG A 151 16.78 12.96 -6.05
C ARG A 151 18.21 13.39 -5.67
N PRO A 152 19.21 12.50 -5.77
CA PRO A 152 20.59 12.91 -5.70
C PRO A 152 20.88 13.81 -6.90
N GLY A 153 21.47 14.97 -6.67
CA GLY A 153 22.12 15.73 -7.74
C GLY A 153 23.22 14.87 -8.35
N GLY A 154 22.90 14.10 -9.41
CA GLY A 154 23.87 13.24 -10.09
C GLY A 154 23.40 11.87 -10.61
N GLY A 155 22.12 11.48 -10.52
CA GLY A 155 21.60 10.32 -11.26
C GLY A 155 22.11 8.95 -10.79
N THR A 156 22.17 8.69 -9.48
CA THR A 156 22.42 7.33 -8.99
C THR A 156 21.18 6.45 -9.15
N ALA A 157 21.42 5.14 -9.28
CA ALA A 157 20.39 4.12 -9.50
C ALA A 157 19.33 4.09 -8.39
N PRO A 158 18.09 3.65 -8.69
CA PRO A 158 16.98 3.55 -7.73
C PRO A 158 17.32 2.82 -6.42
N ASP A 159 18.21 1.82 -6.47
CA ASP A 159 18.49 0.89 -5.35
C ASP A 159 19.59 1.38 -4.39
N ASP A 160 19.89 2.67 -4.37
CA ASP A 160 20.92 3.22 -3.51
C ASP A 160 20.44 3.33 -2.04
N HIS A 161 20.84 2.39 -1.19
CA HIS A 161 20.57 2.39 0.26
C HIS A 161 21.02 3.67 1.02
N ARG A 162 21.76 4.56 0.34
CA ARG A 162 22.16 5.90 0.82
C ARG A 162 21.04 6.94 0.70
N GLN A 163 19.96 6.67 -0.02
CA GLN A 163 18.84 7.60 -0.16
C GLN A 163 18.19 7.94 1.20
N PRO A 164 17.73 9.19 1.37
CA PRO A 164 17.16 9.70 2.62
C PRO A 164 15.72 9.20 2.84
N VAL A 165 15.19 9.49 4.02
CA VAL A 165 13.74 9.40 4.29
C VAL A 165 13.12 10.75 3.98
N GLY A 166 11.94 10.79 3.34
CA GLY A 166 11.25 12.05 3.05
C GLY A 166 10.74 12.69 4.33
N ILE A 167 9.76 12.06 4.96
CA ILE A 167 9.20 12.45 6.26
C ILE A 167 9.37 11.28 7.24
N GLU A 168 10.00 11.53 8.39
CA GLU A 168 10.14 10.59 9.49
C GLU A 168 9.39 11.08 10.73
N ILE A 169 8.47 10.24 11.22
CA ILE A 169 7.74 10.41 12.47
C ILE A 169 8.18 9.29 13.41
N ALA A 170 8.75 9.63 14.56
CA ALA A 170 9.31 8.65 15.51
C ALA A 170 8.93 9.00 16.96
N ASP A 171 8.44 8.03 17.75
CA ASP A 171 8.08 8.27 19.17
C ASP A 171 7.17 9.52 19.34
N ALA A 172 6.19 9.67 18.45
CA ALA A 172 5.39 10.87 18.35
C ALA A 172 3.89 10.55 18.23
N ALA A 173 3.05 11.54 18.48
CA ALA A 173 1.61 11.39 18.34
C ALA A 173 0.98 12.58 17.64
N ASN A 174 -0.23 12.37 17.11
CA ASN A 174 -1.09 13.43 16.57
C ASN A 174 -0.49 14.21 15.37
N VAL A 175 0.19 13.50 14.48
CA VAL A 175 0.77 14.10 13.26
C VAL A 175 -0.14 13.83 12.06
N THR A 176 -0.50 14.88 11.34
CA THR A 176 -1.18 14.83 10.05
C THR A 176 -0.20 15.20 8.94
N ILE A 177 -0.12 14.37 7.90
CA ILE A 177 0.67 14.57 6.69
C ILE A 177 -0.32 14.63 5.54
N GLU A 178 -0.57 15.82 4.98
CA GLU A 178 -1.61 16.01 3.98
C GLU A 178 -1.23 16.86 2.77
N GLY A 179 -1.70 16.52 1.57
CA GLY A 179 -1.50 17.37 0.38
C GLY A 179 -0.02 17.57 -0.04
N ASN A 180 0.88 16.65 0.32
CA ASN A 180 2.30 16.76 0.00
C ASN A 180 2.66 15.99 -1.28
N GLU A 181 3.74 16.43 -1.94
CA GLU A 181 4.44 15.66 -2.98
C GLU A 181 5.75 15.12 -2.40
N ILE A 182 5.86 13.80 -2.24
CA ILE A 182 7.00 13.15 -1.58
C ILE A 182 7.57 12.12 -2.55
N VAL A 183 8.75 12.37 -3.12
CA VAL A 183 9.25 11.59 -4.27
C VAL A 183 10.74 11.27 -4.20
N HIS A 184 11.17 10.16 -4.80
CA HIS A 184 12.59 9.76 -4.94
C HIS A 184 13.34 9.61 -3.61
N ASN A 185 12.64 9.21 -2.55
CA ASN A 185 13.23 8.93 -1.23
C ASN A 185 13.24 7.42 -1.01
N ARG A 186 14.22 6.89 -0.27
CA ARG A 186 14.27 5.46 0.07
C ARG A 186 12.98 5.02 0.79
N ARG A 187 12.52 5.86 1.71
CA ARG A 187 11.19 5.78 2.30
C ARG A 187 10.59 7.16 2.21
N ASN A 188 9.45 7.30 1.55
CA ASN A 188 8.83 8.62 1.40
C ASN A 188 8.23 9.06 2.73
N VAL A 189 7.41 8.22 3.35
CA VAL A 189 6.90 8.43 4.71
C VAL A 189 7.27 7.25 5.59
N ARG A 190 7.86 7.53 6.75
CA ARG A 190 8.16 6.53 7.77
C ARG A 190 7.54 6.95 9.10
N VAL A 191 6.74 6.07 9.66
CA VAL A 191 6.11 6.19 10.98
C VAL A 191 6.64 5.06 11.84
N LEU A 192 7.26 5.38 12.97
CA LEU A 192 7.87 4.43 13.89
C LEU A 192 7.43 4.74 15.32
N GLU A 193 6.92 3.74 16.03
CA GLU A 193 6.56 3.88 17.45
C GLU A 193 5.68 5.11 17.70
N ALA A 194 4.71 5.37 16.81
CA ALA A 194 3.93 6.59 16.80
C ALA A 194 2.43 6.31 16.68
N ASP A 195 1.62 7.07 17.41
CA ASP A 195 0.18 6.82 17.54
C ASP A 195 -0.65 7.98 16.98
N GLY A 196 -1.80 7.65 16.37
CA GLY A 196 -2.71 8.66 15.84
C GLY A 196 -2.13 9.47 14.66
N VAL A 197 -1.23 8.86 13.88
CA VAL A 197 -0.69 9.49 12.65
C VAL A 197 -1.70 9.36 11.51
N HIS A 198 -1.91 10.44 10.77
CA HIS A 198 -2.83 10.51 9.63
C HIS A 198 -2.05 10.93 8.38
N VAL A 199 -2.00 10.06 7.38
CA VAL A 199 -1.34 10.32 6.09
C VAL A 199 -2.42 10.37 5.01
N ALA A 200 -2.79 11.58 4.57
CA ALA A 200 -3.97 11.77 3.73
C ALA A 200 -3.76 12.64 2.49
N GLY A 201 -4.25 12.22 1.32
CA GLY A 201 -4.26 13.09 0.14
C GLY A 201 -2.87 13.48 -0.39
N ASN A 202 -1.85 12.65 -0.18
CA ASN A 202 -0.49 12.91 -0.67
C ASN A 202 -0.25 12.22 -2.01
N THR A 203 0.66 12.79 -2.81
CA THR A 203 1.28 12.12 -3.96
C THR A 203 2.64 11.58 -3.54
N ILE A 204 2.77 10.26 -3.53
CA ILE A 204 3.96 9.55 -3.06
C ILE A 204 4.46 8.66 -4.19
N ALA A 205 5.72 8.84 -4.58
CA ALA A 205 6.25 8.06 -5.69
C ALA A 205 7.74 7.78 -5.59
N ASP A 206 8.14 6.71 -6.28
CA ASP A 206 9.52 6.41 -6.67
C ASP A 206 10.47 6.25 -5.44
N GLY A 207 10.70 5.02 -5.01
CA GLY A 207 11.59 4.68 -3.87
C GLY A 207 11.28 3.31 -3.26
N ASP A 208 12.09 2.76 -2.35
CA ASP A 208 11.85 1.39 -1.83
C ASP A 208 10.45 1.25 -1.17
N GLN A 209 10.06 2.23 -0.33
CA GLN A 209 8.80 2.17 0.42
C GLN A 209 8.05 3.50 0.36
N GLY A 210 6.79 3.49 -0.09
CA GLY A 210 5.95 4.67 -0.12
C GLY A 210 5.60 5.14 1.29
N ILE A 211 4.77 4.37 2.00
CA ILE A 211 4.42 4.62 3.41
C ILE A 211 4.80 3.38 4.23
N HIS A 212 5.72 3.56 5.18
CA HIS A 212 6.12 2.51 6.11
C HIS A 212 5.68 2.85 7.53
N VAL A 213 4.76 2.06 8.09
CA VAL A 213 4.31 2.16 9.48
C VAL A 213 4.84 0.97 10.26
N ALA A 214 5.60 1.25 11.32
CA ALA A 214 6.26 0.23 12.13
C ALA A 214 5.98 0.41 13.63
N ALA A 215 5.68 -0.68 14.33
CA ALA A 215 5.50 -0.71 15.79
C ALA A 215 4.55 0.37 16.31
N SER A 216 3.46 0.62 15.59
CA SER A 216 2.56 1.78 15.78
C SER A 216 1.11 1.32 15.85
N THR A 217 0.21 2.07 16.49
CA THR A 217 -1.22 1.70 16.56
C THR A 217 -2.13 2.77 15.97
N GLY A 218 -3.11 2.34 15.18
CA GLY A 218 -4.20 3.22 14.73
C GLY A 218 -3.81 4.27 13.69
N ALA A 219 -2.73 4.04 12.93
CA ALA A 219 -2.39 4.90 11.80
C ALA A 219 -3.52 4.90 10.74
N THR A 220 -3.84 6.07 10.21
CA THR A 220 -4.83 6.24 9.12
C THR A 220 -4.10 6.67 7.85
N ILE A 221 -4.24 5.90 6.78
CA ILE A 221 -3.63 6.14 5.47
C ILE A 221 -4.79 6.26 4.47
N ALA A 222 -5.11 7.48 4.07
CA ALA A 222 -6.35 7.77 3.35
C ALA A 222 -6.15 8.58 2.06
N SER A 223 -6.80 8.19 0.97
CA SER A 223 -6.85 9.01 -0.26
C SER A 223 -5.49 9.43 -0.85
N ASN A 224 -4.43 8.65 -0.64
CA ASN A 224 -3.12 8.91 -1.23
C ASN A 224 -3.01 8.29 -2.63
N ALA A 225 -2.19 8.89 -3.49
CA ALA A 225 -1.74 8.31 -4.76
C ALA A 225 -0.30 7.81 -4.59
N ILE A 226 -0.09 6.49 -4.64
CA ILE A 226 1.16 5.83 -4.29
C ILE A 226 1.63 4.94 -5.45
N ARG A 227 2.84 5.17 -5.98
CA ARG A 227 3.35 4.43 -7.14
C ARG A 227 4.86 4.25 -7.21
N GLY A 228 5.32 3.21 -7.90
CA GLY A 228 6.74 3.03 -8.21
C GLY A 228 7.58 2.63 -7.01
N HIS A 229 7.05 1.79 -6.13
CA HIS A 229 7.74 1.30 -4.93
C HIS A 229 7.88 -0.22 -4.90
N ASP A 230 8.89 -0.74 -4.21
CA ASP A 230 8.91 -2.17 -3.85
C ASP A 230 7.74 -2.47 -2.91
N ARG A 231 7.43 -1.55 -1.98
CA ARG A 231 6.24 -1.62 -1.14
C ARG A 231 5.52 -0.30 -1.09
N GLY A 232 4.34 -0.22 -1.71
CA GLY A 232 3.50 0.99 -1.71
C GLY A 232 3.13 1.39 -0.29
N ILE A 233 2.42 0.51 0.43
CA ILE A 233 2.14 0.62 1.85
C ILE A 233 2.70 -0.60 2.58
N HIS A 234 3.58 -0.36 3.56
CA HIS A 234 4.17 -1.39 4.41
C HIS A 234 3.73 -1.21 5.86
N LEU A 235 2.99 -2.18 6.38
CA LEU A 235 2.58 -2.27 7.79
C LEU A 235 3.40 -3.35 8.49
N ALA A 236 4.20 -2.98 9.49
CA ALA A 236 5.04 -3.90 10.24
C ALA A 236 4.76 -3.76 11.74
N ASP A 237 4.17 -4.78 12.36
CA ASP A 237 3.71 -4.69 13.76
C ASP A 237 2.81 -3.46 13.99
N ALA A 238 1.97 -3.13 13.00
CA ALA A 238 1.12 -1.94 12.98
C ALA A 238 -0.35 -2.29 13.25
N GLY A 239 -0.75 -2.30 14.52
CA GLY A 239 -2.09 -2.73 14.93
C GLY A 239 -3.18 -1.73 14.53
N ARG A 240 -4.34 -2.24 14.09
CA ARG A 240 -5.56 -1.46 13.82
C ARG A 240 -5.37 -0.30 12.82
N ALA A 241 -4.43 -0.45 11.88
CA ALA A 241 -4.26 0.52 10.81
C ALA A 241 -5.52 0.61 9.93
N VAL A 242 -5.85 1.82 9.48
CA VAL A 242 -6.91 2.08 8.52
C VAL A 242 -6.28 2.51 7.21
N VAL A 243 -6.48 1.74 6.15
CA VAL A 243 -5.99 2.01 4.79
C VAL A 243 -7.19 2.17 3.88
N GLU A 244 -7.56 3.40 3.54
CA GLU A 244 -8.81 3.68 2.83
C GLU A 244 -8.71 4.62 1.64
N ALA A 245 -9.49 4.32 0.59
CA ALA A 245 -9.63 5.19 -0.59
C ALA A 245 -8.31 5.57 -1.29
N ASN A 246 -7.23 4.81 -1.10
CA ASN A 246 -5.94 5.06 -1.76
C ASN A 246 -5.93 4.51 -3.18
N THR A 247 -5.08 5.08 -4.03
CA THR A 247 -4.73 4.55 -5.35
C THR A 247 -3.30 4.05 -5.32
N LEU A 248 -3.12 2.74 -5.52
CA LEU A 248 -1.84 2.03 -5.46
C LEU A 248 -1.56 1.39 -6.82
N ALA A 249 -0.53 1.85 -7.51
CA ALA A 249 -0.21 1.36 -8.85
C ALA A 249 1.29 1.26 -9.13
N ALA A 250 1.69 0.31 -9.98
CA ALA A 250 3.08 0.11 -10.39
C ALA A 250 4.04 -0.07 -9.20
N ASN A 251 3.59 -0.77 -8.15
CA ASN A 251 4.43 -1.22 -7.05
C ASN A 251 4.75 -2.72 -7.22
N GLU A 252 5.79 -3.24 -6.57
CA GLU A 252 5.96 -4.69 -6.43
C GLU A 252 4.85 -5.21 -5.51
N ASP A 253 4.89 -4.91 -4.21
CA ASP A 253 3.75 -5.07 -3.31
C ASP A 253 2.96 -3.75 -3.22
N ALA A 254 1.69 -3.73 -3.64
CA ALA A 254 0.86 -2.55 -3.42
C ALA A 254 0.64 -2.30 -1.92
N LEU A 255 0.21 -3.33 -1.20
CA LEU A 255 0.06 -3.30 0.26
C LEU A 255 0.64 -4.59 0.86
N TYR A 256 1.71 -4.44 1.63
CA TYR A 256 2.31 -5.53 2.40
C TYR A 256 2.11 -5.31 3.89
N ALA A 257 1.51 -6.25 4.59
CA ALA A 257 1.34 -6.20 6.04
C ALA A 257 1.90 -7.46 6.70
N VAL A 258 2.76 -7.27 7.71
CA VAL A 258 3.34 -8.34 8.51
C VAL A 258 3.06 -8.11 9.99
N SER A 259 2.60 -9.14 10.68
CA SER A 259 2.35 -9.13 12.13
C SER A 259 1.49 -7.94 12.61
N SER A 260 0.62 -7.44 11.74
CA SER A 260 -0.14 -6.19 11.94
C SER A 260 -1.62 -6.55 12.13
N PRO A 261 -2.11 -6.75 13.37
CA PRO A 261 -3.45 -7.29 13.61
C PRO A 261 -4.55 -6.25 13.36
N GLN A 262 -5.71 -6.74 12.92
CA GLN A 262 -6.94 -5.99 12.72
C GLN A 262 -6.85 -4.80 11.74
N PRO A 263 -6.13 -4.88 10.60
CA PRO A 263 -6.10 -3.80 9.63
C PRO A 263 -7.45 -3.69 8.93
N ARG A 264 -7.85 -2.45 8.61
CA ARG A 264 -9.03 -2.14 7.80
C ARG A 264 -8.57 -1.60 6.45
N ILE A 265 -8.68 -2.41 5.40
CA ILE A 265 -8.26 -2.08 4.04
C ILE A 265 -9.54 -1.91 3.20
N VAL A 266 -9.98 -0.66 3.00
CA VAL A 266 -11.33 -0.38 2.50
C VAL A 266 -11.36 0.61 1.35
N GLY A 267 -12.05 0.30 0.25
CA GLY A 267 -12.31 1.30 -0.79
C GLY A 267 -11.09 1.68 -1.63
N ASN A 268 -10.00 0.90 -1.60
CA ASN A 268 -8.78 1.22 -2.35
C ASN A 268 -8.88 0.75 -3.81
N ALA A 269 -8.20 1.48 -4.69
CA ALA A 269 -7.93 1.06 -6.08
C ALA A 269 -6.48 0.56 -6.16
N ILE A 270 -6.30 -0.74 -6.36
CA ILE A 270 -5.03 -1.45 -6.35
C ILE A 270 -4.85 -2.09 -7.73
N GLU A 271 -4.12 -1.39 -8.61
CA GLU A 271 -4.10 -1.71 -10.04
C GLU A 271 -2.69 -1.72 -10.64
N GLY A 272 -2.35 -2.76 -11.41
CA GLY A 272 -1.07 -2.80 -12.13
C GLY A 272 0.16 -2.91 -11.22
N ASN A 273 0.07 -3.62 -10.11
CA ASN A 273 1.20 -3.94 -9.23
C ASN A 273 1.70 -5.38 -9.51
N ALA A 274 2.78 -5.81 -8.87
CA ALA A 274 3.13 -7.23 -8.92
C ALA A 274 2.13 -8.03 -8.09
N ASP A 275 2.07 -7.76 -6.78
CA ASP A 275 1.08 -8.28 -5.84
C ASP A 275 0.16 -7.15 -5.35
N GLY A 276 -1.13 -7.46 -5.20
CA GLY A 276 -2.14 -6.49 -4.77
C GLY A 276 -2.07 -6.23 -3.26
N ILE A 277 -2.51 -7.22 -2.47
CA ILE A 277 -2.50 -7.20 -1.00
C ILE A 277 -1.84 -8.48 -0.49
N ASP A 278 -0.70 -8.37 0.17
CA ASP A 278 -0.03 -9.51 0.84
C ASP A 278 -0.07 -9.33 2.36
N LEU A 279 -0.77 -10.24 3.05
CA LEU A 279 -0.88 -10.29 4.50
C LEU A 279 -0.18 -11.53 5.07
N ARG A 280 0.86 -11.30 5.87
CA ARG A 280 1.64 -12.36 6.55
C ARG A 280 1.50 -12.28 8.05
N HIS A 281 1.06 -13.37 8.69
CA HIS A 281 0.90 -13.41 10.15
C HIS A 281 -0.08 -12.34 10.68
N VAL A 282 -1.15 -12.05 9.93
CA VAL A 282 -2.13 -11.02 10.27
C VAL A 282 -3.42 -11.65 10.79
N ALA A 283 -3.83 -11.29 12.00
CA ALA A 283 -5.11 -11.72 12.56
C ALA A 283 -6.24 -10.71 12.27
N SER A 284 -7.43 -11.20 11.93
CA SER A 284 -8.68 -10.44 11.86
C SER A 284 -8.67 -9.26 10.88
N ALA A 285 -8.04 -9.41 9.70
CA ALA A 285 -8.05 -8.39 8.65
C ALA A 285 -9.47 -8.13 8.10
N HIS A 286 -9.76 -6.87 7.79
CA HIS A 286 -11.00 -6.46 7.12
C HIS A 286 -10.70 -5.82 5.77
N ILE A 287 -10.90 -6.57 4.69
CA ILE A 287 -10.64 -6.15 3.31
C ILE A 287 -11.99 -5.98 2.62
N ALA A 288 -12.42 -4.74 2.40
CA ALA A 288 -13.77 -4.49 1.88
C ALA A 288 -13.83 -3.43 0.78
N ARG A 289 -14.69 -3.62 -0.22
CA ARG A 289 -14.96 -2.60 -1.25
C ARG A 289 -13.70 -2.14 -1.99
N ASN A 290 -12.68 -2.98 -2.10
CA ASN A 290 -11.49 -2.67 -2.89
C ASN A 290 -11.70 -3.09 -4.34
N ARG A 291 -11.01 -2.40 -5.24
CA ARG A 291 -10.83 -2.79 -6.63
C ARG A 291 -9.38 -3.25 -6.80
N ILE A 292 -9.18 -4.55 -6.98
CA ILE A 292 -7.87 -5.22 -6.99
C ILE A 292 -7.73 -5.90 -8.35
N VAL A 293 -7.07 -5.21 -9.28
CA VAL A 293 -7.24 -5.50 -10.70
C VAL A 293 -5.91 -5.42 -11.46
N ASP A 294 -5.71 -6.32 -12.43
CA ASP A 294 -4.55 -6.29 -13.32
C ASP A 294 -3.19 -6.34 -12.58
N ASN A 295 -3.11 -7.01 -11.42
CA ASN A 295 -1.83 -7.28 -10.75
C ASN A 295 -1.17 -8.53 -11.33
N SER A 296 0.16 -8.53 -11.51
CA SER A 296 0.86 -9.59 -12.26
C SER A 296 1.05 -10.91 -11.51
N PHE A 297 0.73 -10.95 -10.22
CA PHE A 297 0.68 -12.13 -9.36
C PHE A 297 -0.66 -12.20 -8.62
N ASP A 298 -0.66 -12.20 -7.29
CA ASP A 298 -1.87 -12.45 -6.52
C ASP A 298 -2.63 -11.15 -6.26
N GLY A 299 -3.95 -11.19 -6.39
CA GLY A 299 -4.81 -10.07 -6.00
C GLY A 299 -4.76 -9.88 -4.48
N VAL A 300 -5.04 -10.97 -3.74
CA VAL A 300 -4.89 -11.02 -2.28
C VAL A 300 -4.19 -12.31 -1.86
N GLU A 301 -3.04 -12.20 -1.21
CA GLU A 301 -2.36 -13.29 -0.51
C GLU A 301 -2.58 -13.22 1.00
N LEU A 302 -2.95 -14.35 1.60
CA LEU A 302 -3.09 -14.54 3.04
C LEU A 302 -2.17 -15.69 3.48
N TYR A 303 -1.03 -15.37 4.06
CA TYR A 303 -0.10 -16.36 4.59
C TYR A 303 -0.11 -16.39 6.12
N ARG A 304 -0.63 -17.46 6.71
CA ARG A 304 -0.82 -17.61 8.17
C ARG A 304 -1.59 -16.43 8.77
N SER A 305 -2.64 -16.02 8.08
CA SER A 305 -3.42 -14.83 8.38
C SER A 305 -4.87 -15.24 8.66
N ASP A 306 -5.19 -15.35 9.95
CA ASP A 306 -6.43 -15.96 10.45
C ASP A 306 -7.54 -14.92 10.64
N ASP A 307 -8.80 -15.39 10.67
CA ASP A 307 -10.00 -14.57 10.85
C ASP A 307 -10.18 -13.42 9.83
N ALA A 308 -9.57 -13.54 8.65
CA ALA A 308 -9.66 -12.53 7.61
C ALA A 308 -11.08 -12.47 7.00
N ARG A 309 -11.58 -11.26 6.75
CA ARG A 309 -12.87 -11.00 6.10
C ARG A 309 -12.68 -10.17 4.83
N LEU A 310 -12.92 -10.80 3.69
CA LEU A 310 -12.89 -10.22 2.35
C LEU A 310 -14.32 -10.07 1.83
N GLN A 311 -14.83 -8.84 1.74
CA GLN A 311 -16.23 -8.60 1.35
C GLN A 311 -16.42 -7.47 0.33
N ASP A 312 -17.39 -7.63 -0.56
CA ASP A 312 -17.75 -6.61 -1.55
C ASP A 312 -16.55 -6.11 -2.37
N ASN A 313 -15.53 -6.92 -2.62
CA ASN A 313 -14.37 -6.53 -3.45
C ASN A 313 -14.59 -6.91 -4.92
N VAL A 314 -13.93 -6.18 -5.81
CA VAL A 314 -13.75 -6.52 -7.22
C VAL A 314 -12.32 -7.02 -7.38
N ILE A 315 -12.15 -8.32 -7.68
CA ILE A 315 -10.86 -9.01 -7.78
C ILE A 315 -10.77 -9.64 -9.16
N GLU A 316 -10.07 -8.96 -10.08
CA GLU A 316 -10.14 -9.30 -11.51
C GLU A 316 -8.79 -9.27 -12.20
N ARG A 317 -8.56 -10.17 -13.15
CA ARG A 317 -7.38 -10.13 -14.03
C ARG A 317 -6.04 -10.13 -13.28
N ASN A 318 -6.01 -10.78 -12.11
CA ASN A 318 -4.77 -11.16 -11.43
C ASN A 318 -4.38 -12.58 -11.85
N VAL A 319 -3.19 -13.07 -11.49
CA VAL A 319 -2.85 -14.49 -11.70
C VAL A 319 -3.70 -15.38 -10.81
N VAL A 320 -3.68 -15.13 -9.50
CA VAL A 320 -4.64 -15.71 -8.55
C VAL A 320 -5.47 -14.58 -7.95
N GLY A 321 -6.79 -14.74 -7.90
CA GLY A 321 -7.66 -13.75 -7.27
C GLY A 321 -7.40 -13.66 -5.76
N VAL A 322 -7.55 -14.79 -5.06
CA VAL A 322 -7.25 -14.92 -3.62
C VAL A 322 -6.44 -16.19 -3.37
N LEU A 323 -5.25 -16.05 -2.79
CA LEU A 323 -4.43 -17.15 -2.29
C LEU A 323 -4.49 -17.17 -0.76
N ALA A 324 -4.92 -18.29 -0.18
CA ALA A 324 -4.92 -18.53 1.26
C ALA A 324 -4.02 -19.71 1.59
N VAL A 325 -2.99 -19.49 2.40
CA VAL A 325 -2.01 -20.51 2.79
C VAL A 325 -1.92 -20.57 4.32
N ARG A 326 -2.29 -21.71 4.91
CA ARG A 326 -2.30 -21.90 6.38
C ARG A 326 -3.09 -20.82 7.12
N SER A 327 -4.15 -20.32 6.49
CA SER A 327 -4.96 -19.20 6.97
C SER A 327 -6.37 -19.70 7.28
N SER A 328 -6.82 -19.57 8.52
CA SER A 328 -8.09 -20.14 8.97
C SER A 328 -8.66 -19.45 10.21
N PRO A 329 -9.97 -19.17 10.27
CA PRO A 329 -10.93 -19.21 9.17
C PRO A 329 -10.80 -17.96 8.28
N VAL A 330 -11.03 -18.10 6.97
CA VAL A 330 -11.14 -16.97 6.03
C VAL A 330 -12.58 -16.84 5.55
N GLN A 331 -13.15 -15.64 5.61
CA GLN A 331 -14.48 -15.33 5.10
C GLN A 331 -14.35 -14.51 3.81
N LEU A 332 -14.67 -15.11 2.67
CA LEU A 332 -14.68 -14.47 1.36
C LEU A 332 -16.13 -14.43 0.87
N ALA A 333 -16.82 -13.30 0.95
CA ALA A 333 -18.24 -13.25 0.58
C ALA A 333 -18.65 -11.97 -0.15
N HIS A 334 -19.63 -12.07 -1.04
CA HIS A 334 -20.15 -10.92 -1.80
C HIS A 334 -19.12 -10.25 -2.73
N ASN A 335 -18.04 -10.94 -3.10
CA ASN A 335 -17.04 -10.40 -4.02
C ASN A 335 -17.40 -10.73 -5.48
N ASN A 336 -16.87 -9.92 -6.41
CA ASN A 336 -16.75 -10.27 -7.82
C ASN A 336 -15.33 -10.78 -8.04
N VAL A 337 -15.17 -12.10 -8.21
CA VAL A 337 -13.87 -12.75 -8.42
C VAL A 337 -13.88 -13.36 -9.81
N VAL A 338 -13.40 -12.61 -10.80
CA VAL A 338 -13.61 -12.96 -12.22
C VAL A 338 -12.34 -12.78 -13.04
N SER A 339 -12.20 -13.58 -14.10
CA SER A 339 -11.13 -13.41 -15.10
C SER A 339 -9.70 -13.41 -14.52
N ASN A 340 -9.47 -14.07 -13.38
CA ASN A 340 -8.12 -14.31 -12.87
C ASN A 340 -7.50 -15.50 -13.64
N ALA A 341 -6.23 -15.38 -14.02
CA ALA A 341 -5.63 -16.20 -15.07
C ALA A 341 -5.46 -17.68 -14.69
N ASN A 342 -5.09 -17.96 -13.44
CA ASN A 342 -4.87 -19.31 -12.93
C ASN A 342 -6.03 -19.78 -12.05
N ALA A 343 -6.36 -19.01 -11.01
CA ALA A 343 -7.46 -19.35 -10.10
C ALA A 343 -8.17 -18.10 -9.57
N GLY A 344 -9.48 -18.17 -9.39
CA GLY A 344 -10.21 -17.19 -8.59
C GLY A 344 -9.90 -17.35 -7.10
N LEU A 345 -9.78 -18.58 -6.62
CA LEU A 345 -9.42 -18.92 -5.24
C LEU A 345 -8.49 -20.13 -5.20
N SER A 346 -7.40 -19.99 -4.44
CA SER A 346 -6.47 -21.07 -4.08
C SER A 346 -6.40 -21.19 -2.55
N ALA A 347 -6.79 -22.34 -1.99
CA ALA A 347 -6.73 -22.61 -0.55
C ALA A 347 -5.79 -23.79 -0.25
N TRP A 348 -4.65 -23.52 0.40
CA TRP A 348 -3.54 -24.45 0.53
C TRP A 348 -3.12 -24.66 1.99
N MET A 349 -2.57 -25.84 2.28
CA MET A 349 -1.91 -26.16 3.56
C MET A 349 -2.85 -25.88 4.76
N ASP A 350 -3.95 -26.62 4.84
CA ASP A 350 -4.96 -26.51 5.90
C ASP A 350 -5.62 -25.12 6.02
N ALA A 351 -5.64 -24.33 4.93
CA ALA A 351 -6.44 -23.12 4.87
C ALA A 351 -7.93 -23.46 4.76
N HIS A 352 -8.78 -22.82 5.56
CA HIS A 352 -10.23 -23.01 5.50
C HIS A 352 -10.92 -21.72 5.08
N VAL A 353 -11.51 -21.73 3.88
CA VAL A 353 -12.13 -20.56 3.27
C VAL A 353 -13.64 -20.77 3.12
N ASN A 354 -14.44 -19.95 3.79
CA ASN A 354 -15.85 -19.82 3.47
C ASN A 354 -16.01 -18.76 2.37
N ALA A 355 -16.07 -19.25 1.13
CA ALA A 355 -16.14 -18.51 -0.11
C ALA A 355 -17.58 -18.41 -0.68
N THR A 356 -18.58 -18.34 0.21
CA THR A 356 -19.99 -18.29 -0.20
C THR A 356 -20.42 -16.91 -0.68
N ARG A 357 -21.45 -16.87 -1.52
CA ARG A 357 -22.07 -15.65 -2.05
C ARG A 357 -21.13 -14.78 -2.87
N ASN A 358 -20.11 -15.35 -3.51
CA ASN A 358 -19.30 -14.64 -4.51
C ASN A 358 -19.87 -14.83 -5.91
N TRP A 359 -19.60 -13.87 -6.78
CA TRP A 359 -19.77 -14.00 -8.24
C TRP A 359 -18.45 -14.47 -8.85
N TRP A 360 -18.49 -15.60 -9.55
CA TRP A 360 -17.30 -16.24 -10.13
C TRP A 360 -17.18 -16.02 -11.63
N GLY A 361 -17.99 -15.15 -12.23
CA GLY A 361 -17.93 -14.85 -13.67
C GLY A 361 -18.90 -15.64 -14.53
N HIS A 362 -19.59 -16.64 -13.97
CA HIS A 362 -20.65 -17.38 -14.65
C HIS A 362 -21.79 -17.81 -13.71
N ALA A 363 -23.02 -17.88 -14.24
CA ALA A 363 -24.22 -18.20 -13.47
C ALA A 363 -24.22 -19.62 -12.89
N SER A 364 -23.55 -20.56 -13.57
CA SER A 364 -23.35 -21.93 -13.08
C SER A 364 -22.31 -22.04 -11.95
N GLY A 365 -21.67 -20.94 -11.55
CA GLY A 365 -20.71 -20.94 -10.44
C GLY A 365 -19.27 -21.16 -10.87
N PRO A 366 -18.36 -21.34 -9.90
CA PRO A 366 -16.95 -21.56 -10.19
C PRO A 366 -16.72 -22.96 -10.78
N THR A 367 -15.51 -23.19 -11.27
CA THR A 367 -15.10 -24.47 -11.86
C THR A 367 -13.85 -25.01 -11.17
N GLY A 368 -13.64 -26.32 -11.17
CA GLY A 368 -12.42 -26.93 -10.64
C GLY A 368 -12.58 -28.41 -10.31
N ASP A 369 -11.48 -29.17 -10.35
CA ASP A 369 -11.46 -30.58 -9.95
C ASP A 369 -11.43 -30.72 -8.41
N VAL A 370 -12.43 -30.12 -7.77
CA VAL A 370 -12.60 -30.05 -6.31
C VAL A 370 -14.06 -30.28 -5.95
N ARG A 371 -14.29 -30.61 -4.68
CA ARG A 371 -15.64 -30.66 -4.09
C ARG A 371 -15.82 -29.48 -3.15
N ASP A 372 -17.05 -28.96 -3.12
CA ASP A 372 -17.44 -27.97 -2.12
C ASP A 372 -17.33 -28.58 -0.72
N ALA A 373 -16.53 -27.98 0.16
CA ALA A 373 -16.25 -28.55 1.48
C ALA A 373 -17.48 -28.61 2.40
N CYS A 374 -18.49 -27.76 2.17
CA CYS A 374 -19.69 -27.69 3.01
C CYS A 374 -20.79 -28.66 2.55
N THR A 375 -20.87 -28.97 1.26
CA THR A 375 -21.94 -29.78 0.66
C THR A 375 -21.46 -31.14 0.15
N GLY A 376 -20.18 -31.27 -0.17
CA GLY A 376 -19.59 -32.45 -0.81
C GLY A 376 -19.85 -32.54 -2.32
N ASP A 377 -20.64 -31.62 -2.88
CA ASP A 377 -20.98 -31.58 -4.29
C ASP A 377 -19.79 -31.14 -5.16
N PRO A 378 -19.64 -31.68 -6.38
CA PRO A 378 -18.57 -31.24 -7.30
C PRO A 378 -18.71 -29.76 -7.67
N ILE A 379 -17.59 -29.13 -8.06
CA ILE A 379 -17.54 -27.75 -8.57
C ILE A 379 -17.31 -27.79 -10.08
N ASP A 380 -18.40 -27.88 -10.84
CA ASP A 380 -18.42 -28.16 -12.28
C ASP A 380 -19.04 -27.02 -13.11
N GLY A 381 -18.99 -25.79 -12.59
CA GLY A 381 -19.45 -24.60 -13.29
C GLY A 381 -18.51 -24.14 -14.40
N GLU A 382 -18.75 -22.94 -14.92
CA GLU A 382 -17.95 -22.32 -16.00
C GLU A 382 -17.30 -20.99 -15.57
N GLY A 383 -17.38 -20.65 -14.28
CA GLY A 383 -16.75 -19.47 -13.70
C GLY A 383 -15.28 -19.69 -13.36
N GLY A 384 -14.75 -18.85 -12.47
CA GLY A 384 -13.37 -18.86 -12.04
C GLY A 384 -12.94 -20.20 -11.46
N GLN A 385 -11.70 -20.59 -11.79
CA GLN A 385 -11.08 -21.82 -11.31
C GLN A 385 -10.88 -21.78 -9.79
N ILE A 386 -11.13 -22.91 -9.13
CA ILE A 386 -10.85 -23.14 -7.71
C ILE A 386 -9.77 -24.21 -7.58
N SER A 387 -8.80 -23.95 -6.70
CA SER A 387 -7.75 -24.90 -6.35
C SER A 387 -7.69 -25.11 -4.85
N THR A 388 -7.70 -26.36 -4.41
CA THR A 388 -7.49 -26.73 -3.00
C THR A 388 -6.37 -27.76 -2.92
N LEU A 389 -5.37 -27.55 -2.06
CA LEU A 389 -4.21 -28.43 -1.93
C LEU A 389 -3.79 -28.64 -0.48
N SER A 390 -3.19 -29.80 -0.18
CA SER A 390 -2.56 -30.10 1.11
C SER A 390 -3.47 -29.80 2.31
N GLY A 391 -4.70 -30.32 2.30
CA GLY A 391 -5.67 -30.12 3.39
C GLY A 391 -6.44 -28.80 3.36
N GLY A 392 -6.17 -27.92 2.38
CA GLY A 392 -6.98 -26.72 2.17
C GLY A 392 -8.41 -27.05 1.73
N GLU A 393 -9.37 -26.26 2.19
CA GLU A 393 -10.81 -26.48 1.98
C GLU A 393 -11.52 -25.16 1.65
N ALA A 394 -12.52 -25.24 0.77
CA ALA A 394 -13.36 -24.10 0.41
C ALA A 394 -14.86 -24.46 0.38
N CYS A 395 -15.68 -23.69 1.10
CA CYS A 395 -17.14 -23.72 0.97
C CYS A 395 -17.57 -22.64 -0.02
N LEU A 396 -18.21 -23.01 -1.13
CA LEU A 396 -18.49 -22.10 -2.24
C LEU A 396 -20.00 -21.86 -2.42
N ARG A 397 -20.82 -22.84 -2.08
CA ARG A 397 -22.29 -22.78 -2.17
C ARG A 397 -22.94 -22.12 -0.95
N PRO A 398 -23.96 -21.27 -1.14
CA PRO A 398 -24.46 -20.79 -2.43
C PRO A 398 -23.53 -19.71 -3.01
N TRP A 399 -23.22 -19.76 -4.31
CA TRP A 399 -22.61 -18.63 -5.03
C TRP A 399 -23.69 -17.72 -5.62
N ARG A 400 -23.29 -16.55 -6.12
CA ARG A 400 -24.19 -15.62 -6.82
C ARG A 400 -24.30 -16.00 -8.29
N THR A 401 -25.49 -15.80 -8.88
CA THR A 401 -25.76 -16.11 -10.30
C THR A 401 -25.63 -14.88 -11.22
N SER A 402 -25.30 -13.72 -10.66
CA SER A 402 -25.00 -12.47 -11.37
C SER A 402 -23.93 -11.66 -10.61
N PRO A 403 -23.29 -10.65 -11.24
CA PRO A 403 -22.33 -9.76 -10.58
C PRO A 403 -22.90 -9.05 -9.34
N ASN A 404 -22.04 -8.69 -8.39
CA ASN A 404 -22.39 -7.90 -7.20
C ASN A 404 -22.30 -6.43 -7.61
N PRO A 405 -23.44 -5.73 -7.73
CA PRO A 405 -23.42 -4.32 -8.10
C PRO A 405 -22.87 -3.42 -6.98
N ALA A 406 -22.81 -3.92 -5.74
CA ALA A 406 -22.28 -3.19 -4.59
C ALA A 406 -20.78 -3.44 -4.34
N ALA A 407 -20.13 -4.28 -5.17
CA ALA A 407 -18.71 -4.57 -5.02
C ALA A 407 -17.83 -3.46 -5.60
N GLY A 408 -16.67 -3.26 -4.96
CA GLY A 408 -15.69 -2.24 -5.30
C GLY A 408 -15.92 -0.92 -4.56
N PRO A 409 -15.06 0.08 -4.82
CA PRO A 409 -15.20 1.39 -4.22
C PRO A 409 -16.50 2.05 -4.68
N PRO A 410 -17.17 2.87 -3.85
CA PRO A 410 -18.31 3.65 -4.30
C PRO A 410 -17.90 4.55 -5.49
N SER A 411 -18.78 4.67 -6.49
CA SER A 411 -18.60 5.61 -7.59
C SER A 411 -18.46 7.03 -7.03
N ARG A 412 -17.34 7.71 -7.35
CA ARG A 412 -17.07 9.09 -6.93
C ARG A 412 -17.99 10.10 -7.60
#